data_AF-Q6QAR8-F1
#
_entry.id   AF-Q6QAR8-F1
#
_cell.length_a   1.000
_cell.length_b   1.000
_cell.length_c   1.000
_cell.angle_alpha   90.00
_cell.angle_beta   90.00
_cell.angle_gamma   90.00
#
_symmetry.space_group_name_H-M   'P 1'
#
loop_
_entity.id
_entity.type
_entity.pdbx_description
1 polymer ?
#
loop_
_entity_poly.entity_id
_entity_poly.type
_entity_poly.pdbx_seq_one_letter_code
_entity_poly.pdbx_strand_id
1 'polypeptide(L)' 'FSLYRCHTIMNCTGTCPKGLDPGKAIAEIKKMMATYKEKKASA' A
#
# COMPACT_ATOMS: atom_id res chain seq x y z
N PHE A 1 8.08 1.74 11.04
CA PHE A 1 7.99 0.30 10.73
C PHE A 1 6.56 -0.23 10.55
N SER A 2 5.50 0.49 10.96
CA SER A 2 4.12 -0.02 11.02
C SER A 2 3.54 -0.52 9.68
N LEU A 3 3.86 0.10 8.55
CA LEU A 3 3.34 -0.29 7.22
C LEU A 3 3.81 -1.68 6.75
N TYR A 4 5.00 -2.10 7.14
CA TYR A 4 5.63 -3.33 6.65
C TYR A 4 5.12 -4.60 7.35
N ARG A 5 4.20 -4.48 8.32
CA ARG A 5 3.49 -5.61 8.90
C ARG A 5 2.46 -6.24 7.94
N CYS A 6 2.12 -5.53 6.87
CA CYS A 6 1.26 -6.07 5.83
C CYS A 6 2.04 -7.09 4.98
N HIS A 7 1.66 -8.37 5.07
CA HIS A 7 2.24 -9.47 4.29
C HIS A 7 1.38 -9.91 3.10
N THR A 8 0.48 -9.04 2.62
CA THR A 8 -0.31 -9.29 1.40
C THR A 8 -1.19 -10.55 1.49
N ILE A 9 -1.75 -10.83 2.68
CA ILE A 9 -2.69 -11.94 2.91
C ILE A 9 -4.04 -11.66 2.21
N MET A 10 -4.35 -10.40 1.90
CA MET A 10 -5.55 -9.94 1.18
C MET A 10 -6.91 -10.19 1.84
N ASN A 11 -6.95 -10.69 3.09
CA ASN A 11 -8.20 -10.81 3.87
C ASN A 11 -8.94 -9.47 4.01
N CYS A 12 -8.21 -8.35 4.07
CA CYS A 12 -8.78 -7.01 4.16
C CYS A 12 -9.63 -6.65 2.93
N THR A 13 -9.24 -7.10 1.74
CA THR A 13 -9.99 -6.88 0.48
C THR A 13 -11.21 -7.79 0.43
N GLY A 14 -11.10 -9.06 0.82
CA GLY A 14 -12.23 -9.99 0.84
C GLY A 14 -13.30 -9.69 1.90
N THR A 15 -12.91 -9.12 3.04
CA THR A 15 -13.84 -8.77 4.14
C THR A 15 -14.52 -7.42 3.93
N CYS A 16 -14.05 -6.57 3.01
CA CYS A 16 -14.53 -5.20 2.95
C CYS A 16 -16.01 -5.15 2.51
N PRO A 17 -16.95 -4.75 3.38
CA PRO A 17 -18.39 -4.71 3.04
C PRO A 17 -18.72 -3.59 2.06
N LYS A 18 -17.78 -2.67 1.83
CA LYS A 18 -17.90 -1.55 0.88
C LYS A 18 -17.33 -1.87 -0.50
N GLY A 19 -16.81 -3.08 -0.71
CA GLY A 19 -16.16 -3.45 -1.99
C GLY A 19 -14.89 -2.65 -2.28
N LEU A 20 -14.26 -2.07 -1.26
CA LEU A 20 -13.00 -1.34 -1.42
C LEU A 20 -11.84 -2.33 -1.44
N ASP A 21 -10.73 -1.92 -2.06
CA ASP A 21 -9.50 -2.71 -2.09
C ASP A 21 -8.38 -2.05 -1.24
N PRO A 22 -8.40 -2.27 0.09
CA PRO A 22 -7.34 -1.79 0.97
C PRO A 22 -5.98 -2.45 0.67
N GLY A 23 -5.95 -3.69 0.14
CA GLY A 23 -4.72 -4.36 -0.25
C GLY A 23 -3.98 -3.61 -1.35
N LYS A 24 -4.72 -3.18 -2.39
CA LYS A 24 -4.19 -2.35 -3.47
C LYS A 24 -3.65 -1.01 -2.97
N ALA A 25 -4.41 -0.31 -2.12
CA ALA A 25 -3.98 0.97 -1.55
C ALA A 25 -2.67 0.85 -0.74
N ILE A 26 -2.55 -0.19 0.09
CA ILE A 26 -1.30 -0.45 0.85
C ILE A 26 -0.13 -0.74 -0.09
N ALA A 27 -0.35 -1.47 -1.19
CA ALA A 27 0.68 -1.73 -2.19
C ALA A 27 1.16 -0.44 -2.87
N GLU A 28 0.27 0.48 -3.20
CA GLU A 28 0.65 1.79 -3.75
C GLU A 28 1.48 2.61 -2.75
N ILE A 29 1.09 2.63 -1.47
CA ILE A 29 1.86 3.32 -0.43
C ILE A 29 3.25 2.70 -0.30
N LYS A 30 3.38 1.37 -0.32
CA LYS A 30 4.70 0.70 -0.30
C LYS A 30 5.57 1.12 -1.49
N LYS A 31 5.00 1.22 -2.70
CA LYS A 31 5.70 1.71 -3.89
C LYS A 31 6.16 3.15 -3.71
N MET A 32 5.29 4.03 -3.23
CA MET A 32 5.63 5.42 -2.95
C MET A 32 6.75 5.53 -1.91
N MET A 33 6.73 4.73 -0.85
CA MET A 33 7.79 4.71 0.17
C MET A 33 9.12 4.16 -0.36
N ALA A 34 9.10 3.32 -1.39
CA ALA A 34 10.32 2.86 -2.05
C ALA A 34 10.91 3.94 -2.97
N THR A 35 10.05 4.68 -3.68
CA THR A 35 10.47 5.62 -4.75
C THR A 35 10.38 7.11 -4.38
N TYR A 36 10.06 7.45 -3.12
CA TYR A 36 9.83 8.85 -2.72
C TYR A 36 11.05 9.76 -2.95
N LYS A 37 12.27 9.23 -2.83
CA LYS A 37 13.50 10.00 -3.07
C LYS A 37 13.69 10.30 -4.55
N GLU A 38 13.36 9.36 -5.42
CA GLU A 38 13.46 9.51 -6.87
C GLU A 38 12.47 10.58 -7.35
N LYS A 39 11.22 10.56 -6.86
CA LYS A 39 10.23 11.60 -7.16
C LYS A 39 10.60 12.98 -6.65
N LYS A 40 11.25 13.09 -5.49
CA LYS A 40 11.70 14.39 -4.95
C LYS A 40 12.86 14.99 -5.76
N ALA A 41 13.70 14.17 -6.36
CA ALA A 41 14.84 14.64 -7.17
C ALA A 41 14.42 15.08 -8.58
N SER A 42 13.27 14.61 -9.08
CA SER A 42 12.73 14.93 -10.41
C SER A 42 11.66 16.04 -10.40
N ALA A 43 11.36 16.62 -9.24
CA ALA A 43 10.43 17.73 -9.05
C ALA A 43 11.19 18.99 -8.63
#